data_AF-A0A9P9AES0-F1
#
_entry.id   AF-A0A9P9AES0-F1
#
_cell.length_a   1.000
_cell.length_b   1.000
_cell.length_c   1.000
_cell.angle_alpha   90.00
_cell.angle_beta   90.00
_cell.angle_gamma   90.00
#
_symmetry.space_group_name_H-M   'P 1'
#
loop_
_entity.id
_entity.type
_entity.pdbx_description
1 polymer ?
#
loop_
_entity_poly.entity_id
_entity_poly.type
_entity_poly.pdbx_seq_one_letter_code
_entity_poly.pdbx_strand_id
1 'polypeptide(L)'
;MAGIPPPYPMLTCEGFQLNGRCFSFRGIRRVSVSRLRELFHPECLRLDRDQRAAVEEGRKLFSPAVFVAQLRHYDIQFPASSTATGVRLHDAVMQGQCDDVLESIASLESDMRQEREADACRWEEAKRAWHEEQKNEAFRNARTATERATCDVSRFMNHYFFTDGNPDPSKTPEPLRLRSFVNHHAVHAAAAKVPGLQTLSKGTGTLVMSWDRRKVFGSRVLENSALKTQEKVTKATSERAVMEHRVLIAQEERGQEGRKPKTKSFKLAACAGSYVVRCKDIYGNRPPFTMDITVPTVGRYVTAAAFDFGIMKGTMLLSLSEDALSAVLKGREPYVTDKWFPPGHEKDDSVDDSDDDSEEDDFDSHTSVPRKRKASSSLHASRQAKKVTTTKTNDVSHRVYFKFRGREEGE
;
A
#
# COMPACT_ATOMS: atom_id res chain seq x y z
N MET A 1 -19.69 12.60 -16.54
CA MET A 1 -18.95 12.84 -15.28
C MET A 1 -19.31 11.67 -14.40
N ALA A 2 -18.36 10.78 -14.16
CA ALA A 2 -18.58 9.63 -13.30
C ALA A 2 -18.99 10.10 -11.90
N GLY A 3 -20.23 9.81 -11.50
CA GLY A 3 -20.74 10.15 -10.18
C GLY A 3 -19.98 9.41 -9.09
N ILE A 4 -19.97 9.96 -7.87
CA ILE A 4 -19.40 9.31 -6.68
C ILE A 4 -20.15 7.98 -6.45
N PRO A 5 -19.46 6.87 -6.11
CA PRO A 5 -20.14 5.61 -5.77
C PRO A 5 -21.12 5.82 -4.61
N PRO A 6 -22.24 5.08 -4.56
CA PRO A 6 -23.20 5.22 -3.48
C PRO A 6 -22.53 4.95 -2.13
N PRO A 7 -22.68 5.84 -1.13
CA PRO A 7 -22.05 5.69 0.17
C PRO A 7 -22.60 4.45 0.88
N TYR A 8 -21.77 3.79 1.68
CA TYR A 8 -22.20 2.64 2.46
C TYR A 8 -23.27 3.06 3.48
N PRO A 9 -24.39 2.31 3.63
CA PRO A 9 -25.45 2.69 4.55
C PRO A 9 -24.91 2.61 5.99
N MET A 10 -24.95 3.75 6.67
CA MET A 10 -24.67 3.86 8.10
C MET A 10 -25.99 4.15 8.79
N LEU A 11 -26.45 3.23 9.62
CA LEU A 11 -27.64 3.47 10.44
C LEU A 11 -27.26 4.14 11.73
N THR A 12 -28.06 5.13 12.12
CA THR A 12 -27.92 5.84 13.39
C THR A 12 -29.24 5.84 14.12
N CYS A 13 -29.28 5.32 15.35
CA CYS A 13 -30.46 5.31 16.20
C CYS A 13 -30.04 5.67 17.62
N GLU A 14 -30.67 6.67 18.23
CA GLU A 14 -30.40 7.09 19.62
C GLU A 14 -28.91 7.38 19.95
N GLY A 15 -28.12 7.81 18.96
CA GLY A 15 -26.68 8.03 19.10
C GLY A 15 -25.83 6.76 18.98
N PHE A 16 -26.45 5.59 18.91
CA PHE A 16 -25.83 4.38 18.40
C PHE A 16 -25.71 4.42 16.89
N GLN A 17 -24.70 3.74 16.39
CA GLN A 17 -24.32 3.67 14.99
C GLN A 17 -23.98 2.23 14.66
N LEU A 18 -24.52 1.76 13.54
CA LEU A 18 -24.20 0.44 13.00
C LEU A 18 -23.48 0.60 11.66
N ASN A 19 -22.17 0.34 11.66
CA ASN A 19 -21.32 0.38 10.48
C ASN A 19 -20.71 -1.01 10.23
N GLY A 20 -21.11 -1.67 9.15
CA GLY A 20 -20.50 -2.94 8.72
C GLY A 20 -20.90 -4.16 9.58
N ARG A 21 -20.28 -4.32 10.74
CA ARG A 21 -20.67 -5.30 11.77
C ARG A 21 -20.51 -4.69 13.15
N CYS A 22 -20.22 -3.39 13.18
CA CYS A 22 -19.75 -2.71 14.36
C CYS A 22 -20.89 -1.85 14.89
N PHE A 23 -21.47 -2.31 15.98
CA PHE A 23 -22.36 -1.53 16.82
C PHE A 23 -21.52 -0.67 17.75
N SER A 24 -21.77 0.64 17.73
CA SER A 24 -20.96 1.62 18.47
C SER A 24 -21.82 2.79 18.89
N PHE A 25 -21.46 3.46 19.98
CA PHE A 25 -22.10 4.69 20.40
C PHE A 25 -21.17 5.85 20.09
N ARG A 26 -21.58 6.76 19.21
CA ARG A 26 -20.73 7.87 18.72
C ARG A 26 -19.33 7.40 18.26
N GLY A 27 -19.28 6.30 17.51
CA GLY A 27 -18.03 5.70 17.01
C GLY A 27 -17.23 4.87 18.03
N ILE A 28 -17.65 4.81 19.29
CA ILE A 28 -16.98 4.05 20.36
C ILE A 28 -17.66 2.70 20.54
N ARG A 29 -16.90 1.62 20.34
CA ARG A 29 -17.39 0.23 20.48
C ARG A 29 -17.53 -0.16 21.94
N ARG A 30 -18.43 -1.12 22.21
CA ARG A 30 -18.53 -1.75 23.52
C ARG A 30 -17.24 -2.51 23.84
N VAL A 31 -16.69 -2.27 25.03
CA VAL A 31 -15.59 -3.05 25.60
C VAL A 31 -16.20 -4.11 26.50
N SER A 32 -15.75 -5.37 26.39
CA SER A 32 -16.28 -6.46 27.22
C SER A 32 -16.00 -6.22 28.70
N VAL A 33 -16.87 -6.72 29.57
CA VAL A 33 -16.73 -6.56 31.03
C VAL A 33 -15.41 -7.12 31.56
N SER A 34 -14.96 -8.28 31.06
CA SER A 34 -13.68 -8.88 31.42
C SER A 34 -12.52 -7.93 31.08
N ARG A 35 -12.56 -7.32 29.88
CA ARG A 35 -11.53 -6.36 29.48
C ARG A 35 -11.60 -5.07 30.30
N LEU A 36 -12.80 -4.56 30.60
CA LEU A 36 -12.95 -3.40 31.49
C LEU A 36 -12.34 -3.68 32.88
N ARG A 37 -12.58 -4.87 33.46
CA ARG A 37 -11.97 -5.29 34.73
C ARG A 37 -10.44 -5.28 34.65
N GLU A 38 -9.87 -5.83 33.59
CA GLU A 38 -8.41 -5.82 33.37
C GLU A 38 -7.83 -4.42 33.20
N LEU A 39 -8.56 -3.51 32.56
CA LEU A 39 -8.13 -2.13 32.34
C LEU A 39 -8.21 -1.29 33.63
N PHE A 40 -9.21 -1.54 34.48
CA PHE A 40 -9.34 -0.88 35.78
C PHE A 40 -8.43 -1.48 36.85
N HIS A 41 -8.16 -2.79 36.78
CA HIS A 41 -7.36 -3.55 37.72
C HIS A 41 -6.26 -4.35 37.02
N PRO A 42 -5.29 -3.66 36.39
CA PRO A 42 -4.19 -4.32 35.69
C PRO A 42 -3.39 -5.25 36.61
N GLU A 43 -3.32 -4.99 37.91
CA GLU A 43 -2.67 -5.83 38.93
C GLU A 43 -3.25 -7.24 39.03
N CYS A 44 -4.49 -7.46 38.58
CA CYS A 44 -5.11 -8.78 38.54
C CYS A 44 -4.58 -9.66 37.40
N LEU A 45 -3.88 -9.08 36.42
CA LEU A 45 -3.26 -9.83 35.32
C LEU A 45 -1.98 -10.52 35.80
N ARG A 46 -1.81 -11.80 35.42
CA ARG A 46 -0.70 -12.64 35.92
C ARG A 46 0.68 -12.23 35.41
N LEU A 47 0.76 -11.59 34.25
CA LEU A 47 2.02 -11.28 33.57
C LEU A 47 2.28 -9.76 33.57
N ASP A 48 3.43 -9.32 34.09
CA ASP A 48 3.87 -7.90 34.10
C ASP A 48 3.80 -7.21 32.73
N ARG A 49 3.97 -7.98 31.65
CA ARG A 49 3.84 -7.46 30.29
C ARG A 49 2.40 -7.04 30.00
N ASP A 50 1.43 -7.86 30.40
CA ASP A 50 0.02 -7.62 30.16
C ASP A 50 -0.51 -6.52 31.08
N GLN A 51 -0.02 -6.45 32.32
CA GLN A 51 -0.28 -5.32 33.22
C GLN A 51 0.12 -3.99 32.58
N ARG A 52 1.36 -3.90 32.08
CA ARG A 52 1.85 -2.69 31.39
C ARG A 52 1.06 -2.36 30.12
N ALA A 53 0.68 -3.37 29.35
CA ALA A 53 -0.16 -3.20 28.17
C ALA A 53 -1.55 -2.66 28.53
N ALA A 54 -2.18 -3.21 29.57
CA ALA A 54 -3.48 -2.76 30.07
C ALA A 54 -3.43 -1.33 30.63
N VAL A 55 -2.37 -0.94 31.35
CA VAL A 55 -2.18 0.45 31.80
C VAL A 55 -2.07 1.43 30.63
N GLU A 56 -1.27 1.08 29.62
CA GLU A 56 -1.07 1.93 28.44
C GLU A 56 -2.34 2.02 27.58
N GLU A 57 -3.08 0.92 27.43
CA GLU A 57 -4.38 0.93 26.75
C GLU A 57 -5.42 1.70 27.54
N GLY A 58 -5.48 1.51 28.86
CA GLY A 58 -6.36 2.25 29.78
C GLY A 58 -6.14 3.75 29.65
N ARG A 59 -4.89 4.23 29.64
CA ARG A 59 -4.57 5.65 29.40
C ARG A 59 -5.13 6.21 28.09
N LYS A 60 -5.22 5.39 27.04
CA LYS A 60 -5.76 5.79 25.74
C LYS A 60 -7.29 5.76 25.71
N LEU A 61 -7.88 4.76 26.35
CA LEU A 61 -9.33 4.53 26.34
C LEU A 61 -10.07 5.33 27.40
N PHE A 62 -9.47 5.64 28.55
CA PHE A 62 -10.10 6.32 29.69
C PHE A 62 -10.25 7.83 29.49
N SER A 63 -11.00 8.19 28.44
CA SER A 63 -11.48 9.55 28.20
C SER A 63 -12.94 9.69 28.64
N PRO A 64 -13.41 10.90 28.97
CA PRO A 64 -14.82 11.13 29.33
C PRO A 64 -15.82 10.62 28.28
N ALA A 65 -15.49 10.74 26.99
CA ALA A 65 -16.33 10.27 25.90
C ALA A 65 -16.50 8.74 25.88
N VAL A 66 -15.41 8.00 26.17
CA VAL A 66 -15.45 6.54 26.23
C VAL A 66 -16.23 6.07 27.45
N PHE A 67 -16.06 6.71 28.61
CA PHE A 67 -16.85 6.36 29.80
C PHE A 67 -18.34 6.54 29.56
N VAL A 68 -18.73 7.68 28.98
CA VAL A 68 -20.12 7.93 28.57
C VAL A 68 -20.62 6.86 27.60
N ALA A 69 -19.83 6.50 26.59
CA ALA A 69 -20.22 5.48 25.63
C ALA A 69 -20.38 4.10 26.27
N GLN A 70 -19.46 3.68 27.16
CA GLN A 70 -19.59 2.39 27.85
C GLN A 70 -20.80 2.38 28.78
N LEU A 71 -21.03 3.45 29.56
CA LEU A 71 -22.22 3.57 30.40
C LEU A 71 -23.52 3.44 29.57
N ARG A 72 -23.54 3.99 28.35
CA ARG A 72 -24.68 3.83 27.41
C ARG A 72 -24.81 2.40 26.86
N HIS A 73 -23.70 1.74 26.52
CA HIS A 73 -23.73 0.34 26.04
C HIS A 73 -24.26 -0.65 27.08
N TYR A 74 -24.11 -0.34 28.36
CA TYR A 74 -24.63 -1.13 29.48
C TYR A 74 -25.91 -0.53 30.08
N ASP A 75 -26.48 0.51 29.44
CA ASP A 75 -27.69 1.23 29.87
C ASP A 75 -27.69 1.64 31.36
N ILE A 76 -26.51 2.04 31.85
CA ILE A 76 -26.32 2.58 33.19
C ILE A 76 -26.70 4.06 33.13
N GLN A 77 -27.73 4.45 33.88
CA GLN A 77 -28.15 5.84 33.97
C GLN A 77 -27.02 6.70 34.57
N PHE A 78 -26.84 7.92 34.08
CA PHE A 78 -25.95 8.91 34.69
C PHE A 78 -26.44 10.33 34.39
N PRO A 79 -26.19 11.30 35.29
CA PRO A 79 -26.53 12.70 35.03
C PRO A 79 -25.67 13.24 33.89
N ALA A 80 -26.28 13.96 32.94
CA ALA A 80 -25.57 14.56 31.82
C ALA A 80 -24.48 15.56 32.25
N SER A 81 -24.60 16.14 33.45
CA SER A 81 -23.65 17.08 34.05
C SER A 81 -22.55 16.43 34.89
N SER A 82 -22.54 15.10 35.05
CA SER A 82 -21.57 14.44 35.92
C SER A 82 -20.18 14.41 35.28
N THR A 83 -19.18 14.97 35.97
CA THR A 83 -17.76 14.84 35.63
C THR A 83 -17.17 13.50 36.08
N ALA A 84 -17.88 12.76 36.94
CA ALA A 84 -17.42 11.52 37.58
C ALA A 84 -17.84 10.25 36.81
N THR A 85 -17.95 10.31 35.48
CA THR A 85 -18.38 9.17 34.66
C THR A 85 -17.42 7.98 34.72
N GLY A 86 -16.12 8.23 34.88
CA GLY A 86 -15.12 7.16 35.04
C GLY A 86 -15.29 6.38 36.34
N VAL A 87 -15.50 7.08 37.47
CA VAL A 87 -15.75 6.46 38.79
C VAL A 87 -17.03 5.62 38.74
N ARG A 88 -18.09 6.16 38.13
CA ARG A 88 -19.36 5.42 38.00
C ARG A 88 -19.25 4.16 37.15
N LEU A 89 -18.50 4.20 36.04
CA LEU A 89 -18.26 3.00 35.24
C LEU A 89 -17.44 1.96 36.01
N HIS A 90 -16.44 2.40 36.76
CA HIS A 90 -15.65 1.53 37.63
C HIS A 90 -16.54 0.83 38.66
N ASP A 91 -17.35 1.59 39.41
CA ASP A 91 -18.28 1.06 40.40
C ASP A 91 -19.26 0.04 39.80
N ALA A 92 -19.83 0.34 38.63
CA ALA A 92 -20.75 -0.54 37.93
C ALA A 92 -20.10 -1.87 37.50
N VAL A 93 -18.86 -1.83 37.03
CA VAL A 93 -18.08 -3.03 36.67
C VAL A 93 -17.81 -3.89 37.91
N MET A 94 -17.50 -3.27 39.05
CA MET A 94 -17.24 -3.97 40.31
C MET A 94 -18.50 -4.55 40.94
N GLN A 95 -19.65 -3.92 40.73
CA GLN A 95 -20.96 -4.40 41.18
C GLN A 95 -21.58 -5.46 40.25
N GLY A 96 -20.92 -5.79 39.14
CA GLY A 96 -21.43 -6.75 38.15
C GLY A 96 -22.58 -6.21 37.29
N GLN A 97 -22.85 -4.91 37.32
CA GLN A 97 -23.92 -4.28 36.51
C GLN A 97 -23.60 -4.31 35.00
N CYS A 98 -22.34 -4.54 34.63
CA CYS A 98 -21.90 -4.67 33.25
C CYS A 98 -21.77 -6.14 32.79
N ASP A 99 -22.13 -7.13 33.62
CA ASP A 99 -21.96 -8.54 33.27
C ASP A 99 -22.92 -8.97 32.15
N ASP A 100 -24.13 -8.40 32.13
CA ASP A 100 -25.14 -8.63 31.09
C ASP A 100 -25.45 -7.34 30.33
N VAL A 101 -25.78 -7.49 29.05
CA VAL A 101 -26.28 -6.39 28.21
C VAL A 101 -27.79 -6.37 28.36
N LEU A 102 -28.34 -5.22 28.78
CA LEU A 102 -29.77 -5.06 28.93
C LEU A 102 -30.52 -5.37 27.62
N GLU A 103 -31.68 -6.01 27.76
CA GLU A 103 -32.51 -6.46 26.64
C GLU A 103 -32.93 -5.30 25.72
N SER A 104 -33.05 -4.08 26.27
CA SER A 104 -33.29 -2.85 25.51
C SER A 104 -32.19 -2.59 24.46
N ILE A 105 -30.92 -2.63 24.88
CA ILE A 105 -29.77 -2.42 23.99
C ILE A 105 -29.59 -3.58 23.02
N ALA A 106 -29.80 -4.82 23.49
CA ALA A 106 -29.74 -6.00 22.63
C ALA A 106 -30.82 -5.97 21.54
N SER A 107 -32.05 -5.57 21.89
CA SER A 107 -33.17 -5.41 20.96
C SER A 107 -32.88 -4.28 19.96
N LEU A 108 -32.42 -3.12 20.45
CA LEU A 108 -32.01 -2.01 19.59
C LEU A 108 -30.92 -2.44 18.58
N GLU A 109 -29.89 -3.14 19.02
CA GLU A 109 -28.85 -3.66 18.13
C GLU A 109 -29.41 -4.65 17.09
N SER A 110 -30.34 -5.52 17.50
CA SER A 110 -31.02 -6.47 16.62
C SER A 110 -31.86 -5.75 15.56
N ASP A 111 -32.68 -4.79 15.97
CA ASP A 111 -33.55 -4.01 15.09
C ASP A 111 -32.72 -3.22 14.07
N MET A 112 -31.64 -2.55 14.52
CA MET A 112 -30.72 -1.88 13.61
C MET A 112 -30.05 -2.84 12.64
N ARG A 113 -29.74 -4.08 13.03
CA ARG A 113 -29.18 -5.09 12.11
C ARG A 113 -30.21 -5.51 11.06
N GLN A 114 -31.46 -5.72 11.46
CA GLN A 114 -32.53 -6.09 10.53
C GLN A 114 -32.82 -4.97 9.51
N GLU A 115 -32.96 -3.73 9.97
CA GLU A 115 -33.14 -2.57 9.09
C GLU A 115 -31.96 -2.45 8.12
N ARG A 116 -30.75 -2.70 8.62
CA ARG A 116 -29.55 -2.63 7.80
C ARG A 116 -29.48 -3.71 6.73
N GLU A 117 -30.01 -4.90 6.97
CA GLU A 117 -30.05 -5.93 5.93
C GLU A 117 -30.91 -5.46 4.75
N ALA A 118 -32.04 -4.81 5.01
CA ALA A 118 -32.86 -4.21 3.96
C ALA A 118 -32.11 -3.10 3.20
N ASP A 119 -31.40 -2.23 3.92
CA ASP A 119 -30.56 -1.20 3.33
C ASP A 119 -29.36 -1.74 2.55
N ALA A 120 -28.76 -2.83 3.02
CA ALA A 120 -27.65 -3.48 2.36
C ALA A 120 -28.07 -4.05 1.01
N CYS A 121 -29.26 -4.66 0.91
CA CYS A 121 -29.83 -5.10 -0.35
C CYS A 121 -30.00 -3.93 -1.34
N ARG A 122 -30.63 -2.83 -0.89
CA ARG A 122 -30.80 -1.61 -1.72
C ARG A 122 -29.46 -1.02 -2.16
N TRP A 123 -28.50 -0.96 -1.24
CA TRP A 123 -27.17 -0.43 -1.53
C TRP A 123 -26.40 -1.30 -2.53
N GLU A 124 -26.44 -2.63 -2.41
CA GLU A 124 -25.79 -3.52 -3.39
C GLU A 124 -26.42 -3.42 -4.77
N GLU A 125 -27.75 -3.23 -4.86
CA GLU A 125 -28.42 -2.93 -6.13
C GLU A 125 -27.99 -1.59 -6.72
N ALA A 126 -28.00 -0.53 -5.90
CA ALA A 126 -27.56 0.80 -6.32
C ALA A 126 -26.08 0.81 -6.76
N LYS A 127 -25.22 0.09 -6.04
CA LYS A 127 -23.81 -0.09 -6.36
C LYS A 127 -23.62 -0.86 -7.66
N ARG A 128 -24.39 -1.94 -7.88
CA ARG A 128 -24.37 -2.71 -9.13
C ARG A 128 -24.82 -1.83 -10.31
N ALA A 129 -25.91 -1.09 -10.14
CA ALA A 129 -26.41 -0.15 -11.15
C ALA A 129 -25.37 0.95 -11.45
N TRP A 130 -24.73 1.50 -10.42
CA TRP A 130 -23.65 2.48 -10.58
C TRP A 130 -22.46 1.89 -11.35
N HIS A 131 -21.99 0.69 -11.00
CA HIS A 131 -20.91 0.03 -11.73
C HIS A 131 -21.28 -0.24 -13.18
N GLU A 132 -22.53 -0.64 -13.44
CA GLU A 132 -23.01 -0.86 -14.81
C GLU A 132 -23.06 0.45 -15.60
N GLU A 133 -23.51 1.55 -14.99
CA GLU A 133 -23.48 2.87 -15.64
C GLU A 133 -22.05 3.37 -15.88
N GLN A 134 -21.12 3.08 -14.97
CA GLN A 134 -19.70 3.38 -15.20
C GLN A 134 -19.13 2.60 -16.38
N LYS A 135 -19.49 1.32 -16.53
CA LYS A 135 -19.15 0.55 -17.72
C LYS A 135 -19.83 1.10 -18.99
N ASN A 136 -21.09 1.52 -18.90
CA ASN A 136 -21.83 2.18 -20.00
C ASN A 136 -21.10 3.45 -20.46
N GLU A 137 -20.77 4.33 -19.52
CA GLU A 137 -20.07 5.58 -19.78
C GLU A 137 -18.67 5.32 -20.36
N ALA A 138 -17.89 4.41 -19.76
CA ALA A 138 -16.57 4.03 -20.27
C ALA A 138 -16.64 3.48 -21.70
N PHE A 139 -17.58 2.59 -22.00
CA PHE A 139 -17.76 2.02 -23.33
C PHE A 139 -18.20 3.07 -24.37
N ARG A 140 -19.09 4.00 -24.00
CA ARG A 140 -19.51 5.12 -24.86
C ARG A 140 -18.35 6.07 -25.16
N ASN A 141 -17.52 6.35 -24.17
CA ASN A 141 -16.40 7.29 -24.27
C ASN A 141 -15.17 6.67 -24.94
N ALA A 142 -15.08 5.34 -25.03
CA ALA A 142 -14.03 4.64 -25.74
C ALA A 142 -14.07 4.97 -27.25
N ARG A 143 -12.96 5.53 -27.73
CA ARG A 143 -12.79 6.04 -29.10
C ARG A 143 -12.35 4.95 -30.06
N THR A 144 -11.64 3.94 -29.55
CA THR A 144 -11.08 2.87 -30.36
C THR A 144 -11.76 1.53 -30.08
N ALA A 145 -11.73 0.64 -31.08
CA ALA A 145 -12.22 -0.73 -30.94
C ALA A 145 -11.47 -1.49 -29.83
N THR A 146 -10.16 -1.24 -29.69
CA THR A 146 -9.32 -1.78 -28.61
C THR A 146 -9.81 -1.36 -27.23
N GLU A 147 -10.08 -0.06 -27.04
CA GLU A 147 -10.60 0.45 -25.76
C GLU A 147 -11.96 -0.20 -25.43
N ARG A 148 -12.87 -0.26 -26.41
CA ARG A 148 -14.18 -0.90 -26.23
C ARG A 148 -14.08 -2.39 -25.87
N ALA A 149 -13.19 -3.12 -26.53
CA ALA A 149 -12.90 -4.53 -26.22
C ALA A 149 -12.28 -4.71 -24.83
N THR A 150 -11.56 -3.71 -24.32
CA THR A 150 -10.99 -3.71 -22.97
C THR A 150 -12.07 -3.44 -21.92
N CYS A 151 -13.01 -2.55 -22.21
CA CYS A 151 -14.10 -2.19 -21.30
C CYS A 151 -15.08 -3.35 -21.07
N ASP A 152 -15.63 -3.93 -22.15
CA ASP A 152 -16.60 -5.01 -22.07
C ASP A 152 -16.60 -5.82 -23.37
N VAL A 153 -16.14 -7.08 -23.27
CA VAL A 153 -16.02 -7.98 -24.42
C VAL A 153 -17.37 -8.27 -25.06
N SER A 154 -18.41 -8.54 -24.27
CA SER A 154 -19.73 -8.91 -24.80
C SER A 154 -20.36 -7.75 -25.55
N ARG A 155 -20.29 -6.54 -25.00
CA ARG A 155 -20.78 -5.32 -25.66
C ARG A 155 -19.97 -4.97 -26.88
N PHE A 156 -18.65 -5.14 -26.81
CA PHE A 156 -17.77 -4.99 -27.96
C PHE A 156 -18.20 -5.94 -29.10
N MET A 157 -18.42 -7.21 -28.79
CA MET A 157 -18.87 -8.19 -29.77
C MET A 157 -20.22 -7.79 -30.37
N ASN A 158 -21.20 -7.45 -29.52
CA ASN A 158 -22.52 -7.01 -29.98
C ASN A 158 -22.46 -5.74 -30.85
N HIS A 159 -21.60 -4.78 -30.50
CA HIS A 159 -21.48 -3.53 -31.23
C HIS A 159 -20.91 -3.73 -32.64
N TYR A 160 -19.87 -4.56 -32.78
CA TYR A 160 -19.13 -4.70 -34.03
C TYR A 160 -19.57 -5.89 -34.90
N PHE A 161 -20.18 -6.94 -34.34
CA PHE A 161 -20.38 -8.19 -35.07
C PHE A 161 -21.81 -8.75 -35.04
N PHE A 162 -22.75 -8.14 -34.30
CA PHE A 162 -24.13 -8.64 -34.22
C PHE A 162 -25.17 -7.57 -34.47
N THR A 163 -26.26 -7.91 -35.14
CA THR A 163 -27.49 -7.10 -35.24
C THR A 163 -28.66 -7.98 -34.83
N ASP A 164 -29.44 -7.53 -33.84
CA ASP A 164 -30.57 -8.29 -33.28
C ASP A 164 -30.18 -9.71 -32.83
N GLY A 165 -28.98 -9.84 -32.26
CA GLY A 165 -28.43 -11.12 -31.78
C GLY A 165 -27.86 -12.03 -32.86
N ASN A 166 -27.97 -11.68 -34.14
CA ASN A 166 -27.46 -12.47 -35.26
C ASN A 166 -26.12 -11.91 -35.78
N PRO A 167 -25.16 -12.78 -36.16
CA PRO A 167 -23.92 -12.36 -36.80
C PRO A 167 -24.20 -11.48 -38.03
N ASP A 168 -23.62 -10.29 -38.08
CA ASP A 168 -23.85 -9.31 -39.13
C ASP A 168 -22.52 -8.87 -39.79
N PRO A 169 -22.17 -9.47 -40.94
CA PRO A 169 -20.98 -9.09 -41.69
C PRO A 169 -20.93 -7.63 -42.16
N SER A 170 -22.08 -6.97 -42.28
CA SER A 170 -22.17 -5.60 -42.79
C SER A 170 -21.67 -4.54 -41.82
N LYS A 171 -21.61 -4.85 -40.50
CA LYS A 171 -21.12 -3.93 -39.47
C LYS A 171 -19.61 -3.68 -39.51
N THR A 172 -18.84 -4.69 -39.92
CA THR A 172 -17.38 -4.60 -40.02
C THR A 172 -16.87 -5.23 -41.31
N PRO A 173 -17.12 -4.59 -42.48
CA PRO A 173 -16.67 -5.11 -43.77
C PRO A 173 -15.15 -5.11 -43.91
N GLU A 174 -14.47 -4.26 -43.13
CA GLU A 174 -13.01 -4.18 -43.05
C GLU A 174 -12.47 -4.88 -41.80
N PRO A 175 -11.25 -5.47 -41.86
CA PRO A 175 -10.65 -6.15 -40.74
C PRO A 175 -10.43 -5.24 -39.53
N LEU A 176 -10.95 -5.65 -38.38
CA LEU A 176 -10.78 -4.95 -37.13
C LEU A 176 -9.45 -5.39 -36.47
N ARG A 177 -8.59 -4.43 -36.14
CA ARG A 177 -7.30 -4.69 -35.51
C ARG A 177 -7.30 -4.14 -34.08
N LEU A 178 -7.18 -5.04 -33.11
CA LEU A 178 -7.01 -4.71 -31.70
C LEU A 178 -5.55 -4.83 -31.31
N ARG A 179 -5.01 -3.88 -30.56
CA ARG A 179 -3.60 -3.84 -30.15
C ARG A 179 -3.47 -3.61 -28.65
N SER A 180 -2.62 -4.37 -27.97
CA SER A 180 -2.21 -4.12 -26.58
C SER A 180 -3.37 -4.00 -25.59
N PHE A 181 -4.23 -5.02 -25.51
CA PHE A 181 -5.37 -5.03 -24.58
C PHE A 181 -5.32 -6.22 -23.60
N VAL A 182 -5.85 -6.01 -22.39
CA VAL A 182 -5.66 -6.89 -21.21
C VAL A 182 -6.42 -8.23 -21.30
N ASN A 183 -7.44 -8.32 -22.18
CA ASN A 183 -8.35 -9.47 -22.27
C ASN A 183 -8.28 -10.22 -23.60
N HIS A 184 -7.06 -10.41 -24.14
CA HIS A 184 -6.85 -11.04 -25.44
C HIS A 184 -7.55 -12.40 -25.60
N HIS A 185 -7.41 -13.28 -24.61
CA HIS A 185 -8.02 -14.61 -24.64
C HIS A 185 -9.55 -14.56 -24.65
N ALA A 186 -10.16 -13.67 -23.87
CA ALA A 186 -11.61 -13.56 -23.78
C ALA A 186 -12.22 -13.05 -25.10
N VAL A 187 -11.63 -12.03 -25.71
CA VAL A 187 -12.09 -11.50 -27.01
C VAL A 187 -11.89 -12.56 -28.10
N HIS A 188 -10.74 -13.23 -28.14
CA HIS A 188 -10.49 -14.30 -29.10
C HIS A 188 -11.49 -15.45 -28.96
N ALA A 189 -11.76 -15.89 -27.73
CA ALA A 189 -12.72 -16.95 -27.45
C ALA A 189 -14.17 -16.56 -27.80
N ALA A 190 -14.56 -15.30 -27.56
CA ALA A 190 -15.87 -14.80 -27.95
C ALA A 190 -16.01 -14.71 -29.48
N ALA A 191 -14.99 -14.20 -30.17
CA ALA A 191 -14.98 -14.10 -31.62
C ALA A 191 -14.99 -15.47 -32.32
N ALA A 192 -14.30 -16.47 -31.77
CA ALA A 192 -14.30 -17.84 -32.29
C ALA A 192 -15.70 -18.50 -32.26
N LYS A 193 -16.62 -18.01 -31.43
CA LYS A 193 -18.01 -18.51 -31.36
C LYS A 193 -18.92 -17.90 -32.43
N VAL A 194 -18.48 -16.87 -33.14
CA VAL A 194 -19.30 -16.16 -34.14
C VAL A 194 -19.16 -16.86 -35.51
N PRO A 195 -20.23 -17.45 -36.06
CA PRO A 195 -20.17 -18.13 -37.36
C PRO A 195 -19.67 -17.20 -38.48
N GLY A 196 -18.65 -17.63 -39.21
CA GLY A 196 -18.08 -16.89 -40.33
C GLY A 196 -17.03 -15.83 -39.95
N LEU A 197 -16.91 -15.46 -38.67
CA LEU A 197 -15.87 -14.53 -38.22
C LEU A 197 -14.53 -15.26 -38.08
N GLN A 198 -13.49 -14.74 -38.73
CA GLN A 198 -12.13 -15.29 -38.67
C GLN A 198 -11.27 -14.44 -37.75
N THR A 199 -10.45 -15.08 -36.93
CA THR A 199 -9.51 -14.42 -36.02
C THR A 199 -8.08 -14.81 -36.34
N LEU A 200 -7.15 -13.88 -36.13
CA LEU A 200 -5.71 -14.13 -36.19
C LEU A 200 -5.01 -13.34 -35.09
N SER A 201 -4.43 -14.06 -34.14
CA SER A 201 -3.50 -13.48 -33.19
C SER A 201 -2.13 -13.31 -33.85
N LYS A 202 -1.53 -12.12 -33.70
CA LYS A 202 -0.18 -11.80 -34.15
C LYS A 202 0.65 -11.26 -32.99
N GLY A 203 1.77 -11.92 -32.70
CA GLY A 203 2.75 -11.48 -31.69
C GLY A 203 2.16 -11.37 -30.28
N THR A 204 2.75 -10.50 -29.46
CA THR A 204 2.46 -10.37 -28.02
C THR A 204 1.24 -9.49 -27.68
N GLY A 205 0.35 -9.21 -28.63
CA GLY A 205 -0.86 -8.44 -28.29
C GLY A 205 -1.66 -7.84 -29.43
N THR A 206 -1.50 -8.29 -30.69
CA THR A 206 -2.37 -7.84 -31.78
C THR A 206 -3.36 -8.94 -32.16
N LEU A 207 -4.66 -8.62 -32.12
CA LEU A 207 -5.73 -9.48 -32.60
C LEU A 207 -6.37 -8.88 -33.84
N VAL A 208 -6.41 -9.62 -34.94
CA VAL A 208 -7.11 -9.22 -36.16
C VAL A 208 -8.37 -10.06 -36.32
N MET A 209 -9.50 -9.42 -36.60
CA MET A 209 -10.79 -10.08 -36.80
C MET A 209 -11.42 -9.61 -38.12
N SER A 210 -11.94 -10.53 -38.94
CA SER A 210 -12.65 -10.18 -40.18
C SER A 210 -13.55 -11.31 -40.65
N TRP A 211 -14.61 -10.97 -41.38
CA TRP A 211 -15.49 -11.93 -42.06
C TRP A 211 -14.84 -12.57 -43.29
N ASP A 212 -13.81 -11.96 -43.87
CA ASP A 212 -13.06 -12.51 -45.00
C ASP A 212 -11.73 -13.12 -44.54
N ARG A 213 -11.65 -14.44 -44.65
CA ARG A 213 -10.44 -15.23 -44.38
C ARG A 213 -9.22 -14.67 -45.13
N ARG A 214 -9.36 -14.29 -46.40
CA ARG A 214 -8.25 -13.78 -47.23
C ARG A 214 -7.72 -12.45 -46.69
N LYS A 215 -8.58 -11.55 -46.20
CA LYS A 215 -8.15 -10.27 -45.60
C LYS A 215 -7.40 -10.48 -44.29
N VAL A 216 -7.83 -11.44 -43.45
CA VAL A 216 -7.13 -11.78 -42.20
C VAL A 216 -5.70 -12.26 -42.49
N PHE A 217 -5.56 -13.23 -43.39
CA PHE A 217 -4.26 -13.85 -43.71
C PHE A 217 -3.38 -13.00 -44.66
N GLY A 218 -3.98 -12.21 -45.55
CA GLY A 218 -3.27 -11.31 -46.46
C GLY A 218 -2.56 -10.17 -45.73
N SER A 219 -3.08 -9.73 -44.58
CA SER A 219 -2.41 -8.75 -43.70
C SER A 219 -1.08 -9.25 -43.12
N ARG A 220 -0.78 -10.55 -43.21
CA ARG A 220 0.46 -11.16 -42.68
C ARG A 220 1.70 -10.79 -43.50
N VAL A 221 1.52 -10.45 -44.78
CA VAL A 221 2.63 -10.19 -45.73
C VAL A 221 3.15 -8.75 -45.64
N LEU A 222 2.26 -7.77 -45.46
CA LEU A 222 2.61 -6.34 -45.45
C LEU A 222 3.19 -5.83 -44.10
N GLU A 223 2.83 -6.44 -42.97
CA GLU A 223 3.30 -5.99 -41.64
C GLU A 223 4.60 -6.66 -41.18
N ASN A 224 4.98 -7.82 -41.75
CA ASN A 224 6.24 -8.50 -41.40
C ASN A 224 7.50 -7.68 -41.76
N SER A 225 7.42 -6.77 -42.73
CA SER A 225 8.51 -5.84 -43.07
C SER A 225 8.61 -4.67 -42.08
N ALA A 226 7.48 -4.15 -41.62
CA ALA A 226 7.40 -3.08 -40.62
C ALA A 226 7.81 -3.56 -39.22
N LEU A 227 7.35 -4.74 -38.81
CA LEU A 227 7.74 -5.38 -37.55
C LEU A 227 9.24 -5.68 -37.49
N LYS A 228 9.84 -6.20 -38.58
CA LYS A 228 11.30 -6.37 -38.66
C LYS A 228 12.07 -5.06 -38.53
N THR A 229 11.49 -3.95 -38.98
CA THR A 229 12.10 -2.62 -38.85
C THR A 229 11.99 -2.12 -37.42
N GLN A 230 10.84 -2.30 -36.77
CA GLN A 230 10.64 -1.93 -35.37
C GLN A 230 11.47 -2.80 -34.41
N GLU A 231 11.57 -4.11 -34.66
CA GLU A 231 12.44 -5.03 -33.92
C GLU A 231 13.92 -4.66 -34.04
N LYS A 232 14.37 -4.18 -35.21
CA LYS A 232 15.74 -3.67 -35.37
C LYS A 232 15.96 -2.41 -34.53
N VAL A 233 14.98 -1.50 -34.49
CA VAL A 233 15.07 -0.26 -33.70
C VAL A 233 15.04 -0.55 -32.19
N THR A 234 14.15 -1.43 -31.72
CA THR A 234 14.07 -1.83 -30.31
C THR A 234 15.28 -2.65 -29.87
N LYS A 235 15.80 -3.52 -30.74
CA LYS A 235 17.05 -4.25 -30.50
C LYS A 235 18.24 -3.29 -30.39
N ALA A 236 18.36 -2.31 -31.29
CA ALA A 236 19.43 -1.32 -31.24
C ALA A 236 19.38 -0.43 -29.98
N THR A 237 18.18 -0.02 -29.55
CA THR A 237 18.00 0.73 -28.29
C THR A 237 18.32 -0.13 -27.07
N SER A 238 17.91 -1.40 -27.06
CA SER A 238 18.27 -2.35 -26.01
C SER A 238 19.77 -2.59 -25.93
N GLU A 239 20.45 -2.78 -27.06
CA GLU A 239 21.90 -2.97 -27.13
C GLU A 239 22.66 -1.74 -26.62
N ARG A 240 22.20 -0.53 -26.95
CA ARG A 240 22.75 0.72 -26.45
C ARG A 240 22.61 0.83 -24.92
N ALA A 241 21.44 0.55 -24.37
CA ALA A 241 21.22 0.58 -22.92
C ALA A 241 22.10 -0.44 -22.17
N VAL A 242 22.30 -1.64 -22.74
CA VAL A 242 23.23 -2.65 -22.18
C VAL A 242 24.67 -2.17 -22.23
N MET A 243 25.08 -1.49 -23.30
CA MET A 243 26.43 -0.94 -23.42
C MET A 243 26.67 0.19 -22.42
N GLU A 244 25.72 1.12 -22.26
CA GLU A 244 25.77 2.20 -21.26
C GLU A 244 25.86 1.64 -19.83
N HIS A 245 25.09 0.59 -19.52
CA HIS A 245 25.19 -0.09 -18.23
C HIS A 245 26.54 -0.77 -17.99
N ARG A 246 27.11 -1.43 -19.02
CA ARG A 246 28.46 -2.02 -18.92
C ARG A 246 29.54 -0.97 -18.69
N VAL A 247 29.41 0.20 -19.31
CA VAL A 247 30.34 1.33 -19.10
C VAL A 247 30.24 1.83 -17.65
N LEU A 248 29.03 1.95 -17.10
CA LEU A 248 28.83 2.34 -15.70
C LEU A 248 29.46 1.34 -14.72
N ILE A 249 29.25 0.03 -14.92
CA ILE A 249 29.88 -1.01 -14.10
C ILE A 249 31.41 -0.91 -14.20
N ALA A 250 31.97 -0.79 -15.40
CA ALA A 250 33.41 -0.70 -15.60
C ALA A 250 34.02 0.59 -15.00
N GLN A 251 33.26 1.68 -14.96
CA GLN A 251 33.68 2.93 -14.30
C GLN A 251 33.67 2.80 -12.77
N GLU A 252 32.69 2.10 -12.19
CA GLU A 252 32.68 1.79 -10.75
C GLU A 252 33.84 0.87 -10.36
N GLU A 253 34.17 -0.12 -11.18
CA GLU A 253 35.30 -1.03 -10.95
C GLU A 253 36.66 -0.32 -11.04
N ARG A 254 36.82 0.64 -11.96
CA ARG A 254 38.09 1.41 -12.11
C ARG A 254 38.24 2.56 -11.11
N GLY A 255 37.15 3.04 -10.51
CA GLY A 255 37.15 4.20 -9.60
C GLY A 255 37.63 3.94 -8.18
N GLN A 256 38.02 2.70 -7.83
CA GLN A 256 38.39 2.32 -6.46
C GLN A 256 39.83 2.67 -6.04
N GLU A 257 40.67 3.17 -6.94
CA GLU A 257 42.02 3.64 -6.59
C GLU A 257 42.04 5.17 -6.40
N GLY A 258 41.73 5.63 -5.18
CA GLY A 258 42.30 6.90 -4.67
C GLY A 258 41.37 8.08 -4.37
N ARG A 259 40.06 8.02 -4.62
CA ARG A 259 39.12 9.04 -4.13
C ARG A 259 37.92 8.39 -3.47
N LYS A 260 37.73 8.61 -2.16
CA LYS A 260 36.52 8.23 -1.41
C LYS A 260 35.31 8.91 -2.08
N PRO A 261 34.47 8.20 -2.85
CA PRO A 261 33.29 8.80 -3.43
C PRO A 261 32.36 9.15 -2.28
N LYS A 262 31.72 10.33 -2.32
CA LYS A 262 30.54 10.58 -1.48
C LYS A 262 29.48 9.60 -1.97
N THR A 263 29.39 8.43 -1.33
CA THR A 263 28.44 7.37 -1.69
C THR A 263 27.03 7.91 -1.50
N LYS A 264 26.38 8.25 -2.61
CA LYS A 264 24.94 8.52 -2.60
C LYS A 264 24.27 7.23 -2.16
N SER A 265 23.45 7.31 -1.12
CA SER A 265 22.68 6.15 -0.67
C SER A 265 21.84 5.61 -1.82
N PHE A 266 21.98 4.31 -2.09
CA PHE A 266 21.21 3.64 -3.13
C PHE A 266 19.73 3.69 -2.77
N LYS A 267 18.92 4.26 -3.65
CA LYS A 267 17.48 4.38 -3.45
C LYS A 267 16.78 3.34 -4.31
N LEU A 268 16.04 2.44 -3.67
CA LEU A 268 15.27 1.41 -4.38
C LEU A 268 14.24 2.00 -5.36
N ALA A 269 13.75 3.22 -5.09
CA ALA A 269 12.89 3.96 -6.02
C ALA A 269 13.56 4.30 -7.36
N ALA A 270 14.89 4.39 -7.40
CA ALA A 270 15.64 4.60 -8.64
C ALA A 270 15.67 3.34 -9.54
N CYS A 271 15.25 2.18 -9.03
CA CYS A 271 15.11 0.94 -9.79
C CYS A 271 13.72 0.77 -10.40
N ALA A 272 12.84 1.78 -10.34
CA ALA A 272 11.53 1.68 -10.97
C ALA A 272 11.66 1.74 -12.50
N GLY A 273 10.98 0.83 -13.19
CA GLY A 273 11.05 0.71 -14.64
C GLY A 273 10.73 -0.70 -15.16
N SER A 274 10.75 -0.84 -16.47
CA SER A 274 10.54 -2.11 -17.17
C SER A 274 11.87 -2.68 -17.67
N TYR A 275 12.13 -3.93 -17.34
CA TYR A 275 13.40 -4.62 -17.58
C TYR A 275 13.18 -5.87 -18.42
N VAL A 276 14.15 -6.14 -19.31
CA VAL A 276 14.27 -7.42 -19.99
C VAL A 276 15.38 -8.22 -19.33
N VAL A 277 15.01 -9.35 -18.71
CA VAL A 277 15.95 -10.23 -18.02
C VAL A 277 16.54 -11.23 -19.01
N ARG A 278 17.87 -11.38 -18.96
CA ARG A 278 18.63 -12.23 -19.87
C ARG A 278 19.30 -13.36 -19.07
N CYS A 279 18.91 -14.61 -19.27
CA CYS A 279 19.53 -15.78 -18.59
C CYS A 279 20.20 -16.71 -19.61
N LYS A 280 21.55 -16.76 -19.60
CA LYS A 280 22.37 -17.54 -20.57
C LYS A 280 21.97 -19.01 -20.65
N ASP A 281 21.61 -19.61 -19.53
CA ASP A 281 21.32 -21.04 -19.42
C ASP A 281 19.92 -21.41 -19.95
N ILE A 282 19.04 -20.43 -20.15
CA ILE A 282 17.64 -20.62 -20.58
C ILE A 282 17.39 -19.93 -21.94
N TYR A 283 18.43 -19.44 -22.60
CA TYR A 283 18.33 -18.82 -23.92
C TYR A 283 18.09 -19.86 -25.02
N GLY A 284 16.82 -20.20 -25.21
CA GLY A 284 16.28 -20.87 -26.40
C GLY A 284 15.38 -19.94 -27.22
N ASN A 285 14.50 -20.52 -28.05
CA ASN A 285 13.53 -19.79 -28.87
C ASN A 285 12.32 -19.24 -28.07
N ARG A 286 12.51 -18.96 -26.77
CA ARG A 286 11.47 -18.52 -25.83
C ARG A 286 11.33 -16.99 -25.84
N PRO A 287 10.14 -16.45 -25.52
CA PRO A 287 9.97 -15.01 -25.36
C PRO A 287 10.94 -14.45 -24.31
N PRO A 288 11.37 -13.18 -24.45
CA PRO A 288 12.27 -12.55 -23.50
C PRO A 288 11.60 -12.45 -22.12
N PHE A 289 12.37 -12.72 -21.07
CA PHE A 289 11.90 -12.56 -19.70
C PHE A 289 11.73 -11.08 -19.39
N THR A 290 10.64 -10.71 -18.72
CA THR A 290 10.36 -9.32 -18.36
C THR A 290 10.20 -9.15 -16.85
N MET A 291 10.53 -7.97 -16.36
CA MET A 291 10.30 -7.56 -14.97
C MET A 291 9.96 -6.08 -14.93
N ASP A 292 8.82 -5.74 -14.35
CA ASP A 292 8.32 -4.37 -14.22
C ASP A 292 8.33 -3.96 -12.76
N ILE A 293 9.28 -3.11 -12.37
CA ILE A 293 9.42 -2.59 -11.01
C ILE A 293 8.60 -1.31 -10.90
N THR A 294 7.62 -1.31 -10.00
CA THR A 294 6.72 -0.17 -9.77
C THR A 294 7.14 0.61 -8.53
N VAL A 295 7.08 1.94 -8.55
CA VAL A 295 7.38 2.78 -7.38
C VAL A 295 6.45 2.38 -6.21
N PRO A 296 6.96 2.31 -4.96
CA PRO A 296 6.15 1.93 -3.81
C PRO A 296 4.88 2.77 -3.70
N THR A 297 3.72 2.12 -3.73
CA THR A 297 2.44 2.78 -3.41
C THR A 297 2.17 2.74 -1.90
N VAL A 298 2.83 1.83 -1.16
CA VAL A 298 2.61 1.61 0.28
C VAL A 298 3.95 1.34 0.98
N GLY A 299 4.40 2.29 1.82
CA GLY A 299 5.63 2.19 2.61
C GLY A 299 6.90 2.60 1.84
N ARG A 300 7.82 3.32 2.50
CA ARG A 300 9.03 3.87 1.87
C ARG A 300 10.15 2.85 1.59
N TYR A 301 9.98 1.59 2.04
CA TYR A 301 11.07 0.63 2.17
C TYR A 301 10.89 -0.65 1.36
N VAL A 302 9.73 -0.87 0.75
CA VAL A 302 9.43 -2.06 -0.07
C VAL A 302 8.83 -1.64 -1.40
N THR A 303 9.35 -2.19 -2.48
CA THR A 303 8.92 -1.94 -3.86
C THR A 303 8.34 -3.24 -4.43
N ALA A 304 7.28 -3.16 -5.24
CA ALA A 304 6.71 -4.33 -5.90
C ALA A 304 7.17 -4.40 -7.36
N ALA A 305 7.42 -5.61 -7.84
CA ALA A 305 7.70 -5.89 -9.23
C ALA A 305 6.78 -6.99 -9.76
N ALA A 306 6.29 -6.86 -10.99
CA ALA A 306 5.70 -7.96 -11.73
C ALA A 306 6.80 -8.61 -12.59
N PHE A 307 6.78 -9.93 -12.77
CA PHE A 307 7.73 -10.61 -13.63
C PHE A 307 7.07 -11.69 -14.48
N ASP A 308 7.64 -11.91 -15.66
CA ASP A 308 7.31 -12.99 -16.58
C ASP A 308 8.61 -13.63 -17.07
N PHE A 309 8.93 -14.80 -16.52
CA PHE A 309 10.11 -15.58 -16.86
C PHE A 309 9.75 -16.75 -17.78
N GLY A 310 8.68 -16.62 -18.55
CA GLY A 310 8.20 -17.63 -19.49
C GLY A 310 7.47 -18.79 -18.81
N ILE A 311 8.21 -19.61 -18.05
CA ILE A 311 7.66 -20.74 -17.27
C ILE A 311 7.03 -20.31 -15.96
N MET A 312 7.36 -19.11 -15.48
CA MET A 312 6.88 -18.61 -14.21
C MET A 312 6.53 -17.15 -14.35
N LYS A 313 5.32 -16.79 -13.93
CA LYS A 313 4.84 -15.41 -13.90
C LYS A 313 4.35 -15.08 -12.51
N GLY A 314 4.56 -13.86 -12.07
CA GLY A 314 4.17 -13.50 -10.72
C GLY A 314 4.55 -12.11 -10.28
N THR A 315 4.57 -11.95 -8.98
CA THR A 315 4.92 -10.69 -8.31
C THR A 315 6.04 -10.90 -7.32
N MET A 316 6.88 -9.89 -7.14
CA MET A 316 8.03 -9.88 -6.26
C MET A 316 8.00 -8.63 -5.40
N LEU A 317 8.34 -8.76 -4.12
CA LEU A 317 8.61 -7.66 -3.21
C LEU A 317 10.12 -7.50 -3.09
N LEU A 318 10.61 -6.28 -3.23
CA LEU A 318 12.02 -5.87 -3.18
C LEU A 318 12.24 -4.97 -1.97
N SER A 319 13.33 -5.15 -1.23
CA SER A 319 13.72 -4.24 -0.13
C SER A 319 15.23 -4.19 0.06
N LEU A 320 15.74 -3.07 0.59
CA LEU A 320 17.13 -2.96 1.04
C LEU A 320 17.33 -3.54 2.46
N SER A 321 16.24 -3.91 3.15
CA SER A 321 16.25 -4.49 4.49
C SER A 321 15.46 -5.80 4.51
N GLU A 322 16.11 -6.88 4.90
CA GLU A 322 15.46 -8.18 5.09
C GLU A 322 14.38 -8.13 6.18
N ASP A 323 14.61 -7.34 7.23
CA ASP A 323 13.65 -7.12 8.32
C ASP A 323 12.41 -6.39 7.84
N ALA A 324 12.57 -5.34 7.04
CA ALA A 324 11.44 -4.61 6.45
C ALA A 324 10.61 -5.50 5.54
N LEU A 325 11.27 -6.31 4.69
CA LEU A 325 10.61 -7.29 3.84
C LEU A 325 9.86 -8.35 4.68
N SER A 326 10.45 -8.78 5.79
CA SER A 326 9.84 -9.77 6.71
C SER A 326 8.67 -9.20 7.52
N ALA A 327 8.73 -7.92 7.91
CA ALA A 327 7.64 -7.23 8.62
C ALA A 327 6.39 -7.13 7.76
N VAL A 328 6.53 -6.70 6.50
CA VAL A 328 5.43 -6.60 5.52
C VAL A 328 4.74 -7.95 5.33
N LEU A 329 5.50 -9.04 5.23
CA LEU A 329 4.92 -10.37 5.05
C LEU A 329 4.21 -10.93 6.29
N LYS A 330 4.58 -10.46 7.48
CA LYS A 330 3.90 -10.81 8.74
C LYS A 330 2.69 -9.91 9.02
N GLY A 331 2.33 -9.02 8.10
CA GLY A 331 1.26 -8.03 8.29
C GLY A 331 1.57 -7.01 9.39
N ARG A 332 2.84 -6.82 9.73
CA ARG A 332 3.28 -5.82 10.70
C ARG A 332 3.77 -4.59 9.95
N GLU A 333 3.31 -3.42 10.36
CA GLU A 333 3.94 -2.18 9.93
C GLU A 333 5.40 -2.18 10.39
N PRO A 334 6.38 -1.94 9.50
CA PRO A 334 7.78 -1.95 9.90
C PRO A 334 7.99 -0.87 10.97
N TYR A 335 8.43 -1.29 12.17
CA TYR A 335 8.81 -0.40 13.25
C TYR A 335 10.02 0.41 12.80
N VAL A 336 9.81 1.66 12.38
CA VAL A 336 10.92 2.57 12.09
C VAL A 336 11.13 3.46 13.30
N THR A 337 12.30 3.33 13.93
CA THR A 337 12.83 4.30 14.87
C THR A 337 13.34 5.54 14.10
N ASP A 338 12.45 6.26 13.43
CA ASP A 338 12.79 7.52 12.72
C ASP A 338 12.68 8.69 13.70
N LYS A 339 13.68 8.80 14.59
CA LYS A 339 14.16 10.09 15.11
C LYS A 339 15.62 10.25 14.67
N TRP A 340 15.83 10.32 13.36
CA TRP A 340 17.09 10.80 12.80
C TRP A 340 17.02 12.33 12.75
N PHE A 341 17.44 12.99 13.83
CA PHE A 341 17.77 14.42 13.79
C PHE A 341 19.08 14.58 13.01
N PRO A 342 19.14 15.38 11.94
CA PRO A 342 20.41 15.71 11.31
C PRO A 342 21.28 16.51 12.30
N PRO A 343 22.54 16.12 12.54
CA PRO A 343 23.47 16.95 13.27
C PRO A 343 23.98 18.06 12.34
N GLY A 344 23.76 19.32 12.72
CA GLY A 344 24.36 20.47 12.05
C GLY A 344 23.38 21.52 11.51
N HIS A 345 22.44 21.97 12.34
CA HIS A 345 21.87 23.31 12.17
C HIS A 345 22.47 24.19 13.26
N GLU A 346 23.68 24.69 13.00
CA GLU A 346 24.23 25.83 13.72
C GLU A 346 23.26 27.00 13.47
N LYS A 347 22.82 27.63 14.55
CA LYS A 347 22.03 28.85 14.49
C LYS A 347 22.97 29.94 14.03
N ASP A 348 22.68 30.46 12.84
CA ASP A 348 23.20 31.73 12.36
C ASP A 348 22.45 32.82 13.12
N ASP A 349 23.03 33.25 14.23
CA ASP A 349 22.60 34.41 15.01
C ASP A 349 23.06 35.67 14.25
N SER A 350 22.30 36.08 13.24
CA SER A 350 22.43 37.42 12.66
C SER A 350 21.76 38.42 13.61
N VAL A 351 22.59 39.04 14.44
CA VAL A 351 22.32 40.26 15.19
C VAL A 351 21.92 41.37 14.21
N ASP A 352 20.70 41.87 14.37
CA ASP A 352 20.22 43.11 13.78
C ASP A 352 20.42 44.21 14.83
N ASP A 353 21.27 45.16 14.48
CA ASP A 353 21.56 46.39 15.22
C ASP A 353 20.28 47.24 15.30
N SER A 354 19.86 47.57 16.50
CA SER A 354 19.08 48.78 16.75
C SER A 354 19.46 49.32 18.11
N ASP A 355 20.30 50.35 18.03
CA ASP A 355 20.60 51.32 19.07
C ASP A 355 19.31 51.81 19.74
N ASP A 356 19.22 51.67 21.07
CA ASP A 356 18.48 52.64 21.86
C ASP A 356 19.14 52.78 23.24
N ASP A 357 19.67 53.98 23.47
CA ASP A 357 20.33 54.45 24.66
C ASP A 357 19.35 54.47 25.84
N SER A 358 19.72 53.87 26.97
CA SER A 358 19.19 54.28 28.28
C SER A 358 20.18 53.91 29.38
N GLU A 359 20.55 54.96 30.10
CA GLU A 359 21.58 55.07 31.13
C GLU A 359 21.17 54.46 32.48
N GLU A 360 22.19 54.30 33.34
CA GLU A 360 22.14 54.18 34.82
C GLU A 360 21.58 52.82 35.33
N ASP A 361 22.26 52.06 36.18
CA ASP A 361 22.71 52.48 37.51
C ASP A 361 23.52 51.36 38.19
N ASP A 362 24.27 51.78 39.20
CA ASP A 362 25.18 51.03 40.07
C ASP A 362 24.61 49.76 40.74
N PHE A 363 25.42 48.69 40.82
CA PHE A 363 25.76 48.15 42.14
C PHE A 363 27.03 47.30 42.16
N ASP A 364 27.86 47.68 43.13
CA ASP A 364 29.15 47.15 43.53
C ASP A 364 29.04 45.74 44.16
N SER A 365 30.10 44.95 44.00
CA SER A 365 30.87 44.43 45.13
C SER A 365 31.38 42.98 45.05
N HIS A 366 32.65 42.89 45.46
CA HIS A 366 33.36 41.80 46.14
C HIS A 366 33.90 40.63 45.29
N THR A 367 35.21 40.63 44.97
CA THR A 367 36.35 40.09 45.79
C THR A 367 36.16 38.62 46.21
N SER A 368 37.10 37.68 46.17
CA SER A 368 38.52 37.64 45.82
C SER A 368 39.00 36.18 45.98
N VAL A 369 39.92 35.76 45.11
CA VAL A 369 41.12 34.93 45.37
C VAL A 369 40.97 33.40 45.65
N PRO A 370 41.92 32.57 45.14
CA PRO A 370 41.75 31.13 44.96
C PRO A 370 42.48 30.29 46.02
N ARG A 371 42.04 29.04 46.22
CA ARG A 371 42.72 28.08 47.12
C ARG A 371 43.08 26.77 46.41
N LYS A 372 44.38 26.64 46.10
CA LYS A 372 45.07 25.37 45.84
C LYS A 372 45.01 24.48 47.09
N ARG A 373 44.67 23.20 46.92
CA ARG A 373 45.18 22.11 47.76
C ARG A 373 45.59 20.92 46.90
N LYS A 374 46.69 20.32 47.32
CA LYS A 374 47.48 19.24 46.75
C LYS A 374 47.30 17.99 47.65
N ALA A 375 47.71 16.83 47.13
CA ALA A 375 47.83 15.50 47.77
C ALA A 375 46.51 14.69 47.77
N SER A 376 46.50 13.36 47.59
CA SER A 376 47.54 12.34 47.42
C SER A 376 46.85 11.02 47.03
N SER A 377 47.56 10.19 46.28
CA SER A 377 47.54 8.71 46.26
C SER A 377 46.30 7.95 46.76
N SER A 378 45.75 7.08 45.90
CA SER A 378 45.54 5.68 46.26
C SER A 378 45.52 4.78 45.03
N LEU A 379 46.30 3.69 45.15
CA LEU A 379 46.26 2.52 44.29
C LEU A 379 44.99 1.72 44.61
N HIS A 380 44.16 1.41 43.61
CA HIS A 380 43.46 0.14 43.59
C HIS A 380 43.13 -0.29 42.16
N ALA A 381 43.39 -1.57 41.94
CA ALA A 381 43.34 -2.28 40.69
C ALA A 381 41.93 -2.73 40.30
N SER A 382 41.81 -3.03 39.01
CA SER A 382 40.89 -4.00 38.41
C SER A 382 39.45 -3.53 38.16
N ARG A 383 39.15 -3.29 36.87
CA ARG A 383 38.50 -4.25 35.97
C ARG A 383 38.04 -3.49 34.74
N GLN A 384 38.84 -3.57 33.67
CA GLN A 384 38.42 -3.13 32.35
C GLN A 384 37.26 -4.01 31.90
N ALA A 385 36.04 -3.49 31.97
CA ALA A 385 34.91 -4.04 31.26
C ALA A 385 35.21 -3.92 29.75
N LYS A 386 35.41 -5.06 29.09
CA LYS A 386 35.48 -5.14 27.63
C LYS A 386 34.19 -4.54 27.06
N LYS A 387 34.29 -3.31 26.59
CA LYS A 387 33.30 -2.68 25.73
C LYS A 387 33.22 -3.56 24.48
N VAL A 388 32.17 -4.36 24.37
CA VAL A 388 31.87 -5.11 23.16
C VAL A 388 31.54 -4.07 22.11
N THR A 389 32.55 -3.72 21.33
CA THR A 389 32.41 -2.96 20.09
C THR A 389 31.68 -3.88 19.12
N THR A 390 30.34 -3.86 19.13
CA THR A 390 29.57 -4.31 17.97
C THR A 390 30.00 -3.43 16.82
N THR A 391 30.90 -3.97 16.00
CA THR A 391 31.22 -3.51 14.65
C THR A 391 29.92 -3.48 13.86
N LYS A 392 29.18 -2.37 13.96
CA LYS A 392 28.25 -1.98 12.90
C LYS A 392 29.12 -1.62 11.71
N THR A 393 29.47 -2.63 10.93
CA THR A 393 29.76 -2.43 9.52
C THR A 393 28.50 -1.82 8.92
N ASN A 394 28.43 -0.49 8.86
CA ASN A 394 27.63 0.21 7.86
C ASN A 394 28.27 -0.10 6.51
N ASP A 395 28.19 -1.37 6.13
CA ASP A 395 28.45 -1.79 4.78
C ASP A 395 27.28 -1.25 3.99
N VAL A 396 27.55 -0.29 3.10
CA VAL A 396 26.57 0.28 2.17
C VAL A 396 26.32 -0.81 1.12
N SER A 397 25.73 -1.91 1.58
CA SER A 397 25.45 -3.06 0.77
C SER A 397 24.33 -2.64 -0.16
N HIS A 398 24.63 -2.51 -1.46
CA HIS A 398 23.66 -2.34 -2.54
C HIS A 398 22.78 -3.61 -2.73
N ARG A 399 22.68 -4.44 -1.68
CA ARG A 399 21.99 -5.73 -1.69
C ARG A 399 20.49 -5.49 -1.61
N VAL A 400 19.81 -5.94 -2.65
CA VAL A 400 18.35 -5.97 -2.68
C VAL A 400 17.91 -7.37 -2.28
N TYR A 401 17.17 -7.45 -1.18
CA TYR A 401 16.47 -8.65 -0.76
C TYR A 401 15.14 -8.73 -1.50
N PHE A 402 14.75 -9.94 -1.89
CA PHE A 402 13.49 -10.15 -2.57
C PHE A 402 12.75 -11.39 -2.10
N LYS A 403 11.43 -11.33 -2.17
CA LYS A 403 10.55 -12.49 -2.03
C LYS A 403 9.51 -12.44 -3.13
N PHE A 404 9.33 -13.56 -3.82
CA PHE A 404 8.42 -13.64 -4.95
C PHE A 404 7.36 -14.70 -4.73
N ARG A 405 6.24 -14.50 -5.42
CA ARG A 405 5.16 -15.47 -5.55
C ARG A 405 4.84 -15.58 -7.03
N GLY A 406 5.09 -16.74 -7.58
CA GLY A 406 4.83 -17.06 -8.98
C GLY A 406 3.86 -18.22 -9.14
N ARG A 407 3.20 -18.27 -10.28
CA ARG A 407 2.54 -19.45 -10.81
C ARG A 407 3.42 -20.03 -11.90
N GLU A 408 3.57 -21.35 -11.88
CA GLU A 408 4.16 -22.09 -12.99
C GLU A 408 3.11 -22.17 -14.13
N GLU A 409 3.50 -21.70 -15.30
CA GLU A 409 2.78 -21.90 -16.54
C GLU A 409 3.29 -23.24 -17.09
N GLY A 410 2.55 -24.31 -16.77
CA GLY A 410 2.92 -25.68 -17.18
C GLY A 410 3.12 -25.80 -18.71
N GLU A 411 4.04 -26.67 -19.10
CA GLU A 411 4.25 -27.05 -20.51
C GLU A 411 3.06 -27.82 -21.10
#